data_AF-A0A970F131-F1
#
_entry.id   AF-A0A970F131-F1
#
_cell.length_a   1.000
_cell.length_b   1.000
_cell.length_c   1.000
_cell.angle_alpha   90.00
_cell.angle_beta   90.00
_cell.angle_gamma   90.00
#
_symmetry.space_group_name_H-M   'P 1'
#
loop_
_entity.id
_entity.type
_entity.pdbx_description
1 polymer ?
#
loop_
_entity_poly.entity_id
_entity_poly.type
_entity_poly.pdbx_seq_one_letter_code
_entity_poly.pdbx_strand_id
1 'polypeptide(L)'
;MRKACGVPALALVVILLAGVPSPAAAAAKPEAVMETRLNADVSGDGAADIVELVAEPIEAGSEFASSRKVRFIDGATGRVSELDLGEEGAGYSGRLWTAHLDTNSIPELLVSVETGSSGGEIAAFVITAAGSGGLRHVPAVSRLDSSPYVTWQAKDHHQVEYRHDFGSGVLGLGDTEALAGAYSSSGELVTDYRVYVDRISSIETPVPAGGGKGDIITYRQAWAGYHANTIGIVRTTWRWNGLQLVPVNVEVLPAFSPADYGEYLKSLPRQRPAQAVESAVNDYMVRFKLQPMAVRQEAFREFREFHLALADYLMMNDMVPQGKELARAGYVQVDSGEGMMNTVPDPEFYRTAFTGLLGPEYTEFLELDAIEHTRPYAMDAAMVIPLSEVGARVAAWEHYARSYPDSRLADEARLHYTWLLSAFLLGTNNTPHARYETGMMKPEVLRVLEEHVRVYPGTASAKAVEQALRIYQQNEKVTDAVRSRVMKLVDEAVRASFGR
;
A
#
# COMPACT_ATOMS: atom_id res chain seq x y z
N MET A 1 -70.34 32.31 -34.52
CA MET A 1 -70.18 31.44 -33.33
C MET A 1 -70.21 30.00 -33.82
N ARG A 2 -69.33 29.04 -33.51
CA ARG A 2 -68.06 28.90 -32.78
C ARG A 2 -67.49 27.50 -33.18
N LYS A 3 -66.16 27.42 -33.41
CA LYS A 3 -65.18 26.34 -33.06
C LYS A 3 -65.47 24.87 -33.51
N ALA A 4 -64.53 23.98 -33.82
CA ALA A 4 -63.06 23.90 -33.92
C ALA A 4 -62.78 22.63 -34.78
N CYS A 5 -61.82 22.58 -35.71
CA CYS A 5 -60.35 22.46 -35.59
C CYS A 5 -59.85 21.14 -34.95
N GLY A 6 -59.08 20.38 -35.73
CA GLY A 6 -58.33 19.17 -35.35
C GLY A 6 -57.70 18.51 -36.58
N VAL A 7 -56.52 19.01 -36.97
CA VAL A 7 -55.74 18.72 -38.20
C VAL A 7 -54.88 17.44 -38.05
N PRO A 8 -54.66 16.62 -39.10
CA PRO A 8 -53.65 15.56 -39.08
C PRO A 8 -52.31 15.99 -39.72
N ALA A 9 -51.25 15.62 -39.01
CA ALA A 9 -49.85 15.32 -39.39
C ALA A 9 -49.27 15.90 -40.70
N LEU A 10 -48.33 16.84 -40.54
CA LEU A 10 -47.36 17.25 -41.57
C LEU A 10 -46.10 16.38 -41.43
N ALA A 11 -45.79 15.56 -42.44
CA ALA A 11 -44.52 14.82 -42.51
C ALA A 11 -43.40 15.78 -42.95
N LEU A 12 -42.44 16.02 -42.05
CA LEU A 12 -41.25 16.81 -42.32
C LEU A 12 -40.17 15.90 -42.93
N VAL A 13 -39.84 16.13 -44.19
CA VAL A 13 -38.72 15.51 -44.89
C VAL A 13 -37.42 16.12 -44.35
N VAL A 14 -36.63 15.32 -43.62
CA VAL A 14 -35.27 15.68 -43.20
C VAL A 14 -34.33 15.36 -44.37
N ILE A 15 -33.79 16.42 -44.99
CA ILE A 15 -32.70 16.32 -45.95
C ILE A 15 -31.42 16.05 -45.15
N LEU A 16 -30.87 14.82 -45.25
CA LEU A 16 -29.51 14.52 -44.80
C LEU A 16 -28.53 15.32 -45.67
N LEU A 17 -27.99 16.41 -45.12
CA LEU A 17 -26.74 16.99 -45.60
C LEU A 17 -25.62 16.03 -45.20
N ALA A 18 -25.04 15.33 -46.17
CA ALA A 18 -23.80 14.59 -46.01
C ALA A 18 -22.70 15.60 -45.63
N GLY A 19 -22.41 15.71 -44.33
CA GLY A 19 -21.24 16.40 -43.84
C GLY A 19 -20.01 15.69 -44.38
N VAL A 20 -19.18 16.44 -45.12
CA VAL A 20 -17.82 16.02 -45.45
C VAL A 20 -17.13 15.71 -44.12
N PRO A 21 -16.54 14.52 -43.91
CA PRO A 21 -15.81 14.25 -42.69
C PRO A 21 -14.62 15.21 -42.64
N SER A 22 -14.62 16.12 -41.66
CA SER A 22 -13.40 16.81 -41.25
C SER A 22 -12.38 15.72 -40.92
N PRO A 23 -11.11 15.81 -41.35
CA PRO A 23 -10.10 14.87 -40.87
C PRO A 23 -10.09 14.98 -39.35
N ALA A 24 -10.47 13.88 -38.69
CA ALA A 24 -10.32 13.76 -37.26
C ALA A 24 -8.85 14.11 -36.97
N ALA A 25 -8.62 15.23 -36.29
CA ALA A 25 -7.33 15.49 -35.70
C ALA A 25 -7.05 14.27 -34.83
N ALA A 26 -6.06 13.45 -35.21
CA ALA A 26 -5.65 12.34 -34.39
C ALA A 26 -5.39 12.92 -32.99
N ALA A 27 -6.18 12.49 -32.01
CA ALA A 27 -5.98 12.94 -30.64
C ALA A 27 -4.51 12.72 -30.29
N ALA A 28 -3.84 13.77 -29.77
CA ALA A 28 -2.46 13.65 -29.37
C ALA A 28 -2.34 12.46 -28.43
N LYS A 29 -1.40 11.54 -28.71
CA LYS A 29 -1.15 10.42 -27.80
C LYS A 29 -0.88 11.00 -26.41
N PRO A 30 -1.51 10.45 -25.36
CA PRO A 30 -1.25 10.91 -24.01
C PRO A 30 0.23 10.77 -23.67
N GLU A 31 0.71 11.67 -22.83
CA GLU A 31 2.09 11.62 -22.34
C GLU A 31 2.30 10.35 -21.49
N ALA A 32 3.43 9.70 -21.71
CA ALA A 32 3.77 8.50 -20.96
C ALA A 32 4.11 8.87 -19.50
N VAL A 33 3.72 8.00 -18.56
CA VAL A 33 3.89 8.24 -17.12
C VAL A 33 4.93 7.27 -16.57
N MET A 34 5.98 7.81 -15.94
CA MET A 34 6.96 6.97 -15.23
C MET A 34 6.38 6.55 -13.88
N GLU A 35 6.13 5.25 -13.70
CA GLU A 35 5.55 4.69 -12.48
C GLU A 35 6.61 4.33 -11.45
N THR A 36 7.75 3.80 -11.90
CA THR A 36 8.84 3.37 -11.01
C THR A 36 10.19 3.64 -11.67
N ARG A 37 11.18 4.00 -10.85
CA ARG A 37 12.58 4.11 -11.26
C ARG A 37 13.49 3.40 -10.28
N LEU A 38 14.37 2.57 -10.81
CA LEU A 38 15.39 1.83 -10.08
C LEU A 38 16.78 2.33 -10.50
N ASN A 39 17.70 2.37 -9.54
CA ASN A 39 19.13 2.59 -9.79
C ASN A 39 19.92 1.43 -9.18
N ALA A 40 20.43 0.53 -10.02
CA ALA A 40 21.17 -0.67 -9.61
C ALA A 40 21.99 -1.22 -10.78
N ASP A 41 23.10 -1.90 -10.49
CA ASP A 41 23.82 -2.69 -11.51
C ASP A 41 23.01 -3.95 -11.84
N VAL A 42 22.29 -3.93 -12.96
CA VAL A 42 21.43 -5.03 -13.45
C VAL A 42 21.99 -5.64 -14.73
N SER A 43 23.01 -5.02 -15.31
CA SER A 43 23.76 -5.51 -16.47
C SER A 43 24.93 -6.43 -16.07
N GLY A 44 25.45 -6.26 -14.85
CA GLY A 44 26.59 -6.99 -14.27
C GLY A 44 27.95 -6.40 -14.60
N ASP A 45 28.04 -5.15 -15.03
CA ASP A 45 29.29 -4.50 -15.47
C ASP A 45 29.98 -3.66 -14.39
N GLY A 46 29.38 -3.59 -13.18
CA GLY A 46 29.89 -2.84 -12.04
C GLY A 46 29.50 -1.35 -12.03
N ALA A 47 28.81 -0.85 -13.05
CA ALA A 47 28.21 0.49 -13.06
C ALA A 47 26.72 0.41 -12.71
N ALA A 48 26.22 1.43 -12.00
CA ALA A 48 24.80 1.48 -11.66
C ALA A 48 23.99 1.89 -12.91
N ASP A 49 23.04 1.05 -13.30
CA ASP A 49 22.12 1.29 -14.41
C ASP A 49 20.86 2.02 -13.92
N ILE A 50 20.15 2.69 -14.84
CA ILE A 50 18.81 3.22 -14.57
C ILE A 50 17.77 2.35 -15.29
N VAL A 51 16.77 1.91 -14.55
CA VAL A 51 15.63 1.16 -15.10
C VAL A 51 14.34 1.87 -14.73
N GLU A 52 13.48 2.11 -15.71
CA GLU A 52 12.22 2.83 -15.55
C GLU A 52 11.06 1.97 -16.06
N LEU A 53 9.98 1.89 -15.27
CA LEU A 53 8.69 1.39 -15.74
C LEU A 53 7.85 2.57 -16.19
N VAL A 54 7.47 2.54 -17.46
CA VAL A 54 6.79 3.64 -18.12
C VAL A 54 5.44 3.15 -18.66
N ALA A 55 4.36 3.70 -18.13
CA ALA A 55 2.99 3.43 -18.54
C ALA A 55 2.59 4.28 -19.75
N GLU A 56 1.78 3.71 -20.65
CA GLU A 56 1.13 4.40 -21.75
C GLU A 56 -0.38 4.51 -21.47
N PRO A 57 -0.85 5.63 -20.87
CA PRO A 57 -2.26 5.84 -20.56
C PRO A 57 -3.14 5.69 -21.80
N ILE A 58 -4.39 5.24 -21.62
CA ILE A 58 -5.36 5.22 -22.74
C ILE A 58 -5.76 6.65 -23.16
N GLU A 59 -5.76 7.58 -22.20
CA GLU A 59 -6.02 9.01 -22.41
C GLU A 59 -5.35 9.83 -21.30
N ALA A 60 -5.25 11.15 -21.50
CA ALA A 60 -4.56 12.03 -20.56
C ALA A 60 -5.27 12.02 -19.19
N GLY A 61 -4.52 11.70 -18.14
CA GLY A 61 -5.05 11.60 -16.76
C GLY A 61 -5.70 10.26 -16.41
N SER A 62 -5.72 9.28 -17.32
CA SER A 62 -6.20 7.93 -17.01
C SER A 62 -5.23 7.19 -16.09
N GLU A 63 -5.76 6.57 -15.03
CA GLU A 63 -5.01 5.60 -14.22
C GLU A 63 -4.79 4.27 -14.97
N PHE A 64 -5.63 3.99 -15.97
CA PHE A 64 -5.49 2.78 -16.77
C PHE A 64 -4.51 3.01 -17.94
N ALA A 65 -3.51 2.14 -18.04
CA ALA A 65 -2.56 2.12 -19.14
C ALA A 65 -2.87 0.98 -20.12
N SER A 66 -2.80 1.29 -21.41
CA SER A 66 -2.98 0.33 -22.51
C SER A 66 -1.79 -0.61 -22.69
N SER A 67 -0.61 -0.19 -22.25
CA SER A 67 0.64 -0.94 -22.30
C SER A 67 1.64 -0.33 -21.31
N ARG A 68 2.76 -1.04 -21.13
CA ARG A 68 3.92 -0.57 -20.36
C ARG A 68 5.21 -0.92 -21.07
N LYS A 69 6.21 -0.08 -20.86
CA LYS A 69 7.59 -0.30 -21.32
C LYS A 69 8.54 -0.31 -20.15
N VAL A 70 9.50 -1.22 -20.21
CA VAL A 70 10.68 -1.16 -19.33
C VAL A 70 11.78 -0.48 -20.12
N ARG A 71 12.19 0.71 -19.69
CA ARG A 71 13.31 1.45 -20.26
C ARG A 71 14.55 1.17 -19.43
N PHE A 72 15.63 0.78 -20.10
CA PHE A 72 16.94 0.49 -19.51
C PHE A 72 17.98 1.44 -20.07
N ILE A 73 18.71 2.10 -19.18
CA ILE A 73 19.83 2.99 -19.49
C ILE A 73 21.07 2.39 -18.83
N ASP A 74 21.96 1.90 -19.66
CA ASP A 74 23.23 1.27 -19.28
C ASP A 74 24.16 2.31 -18.63
N GLY A 75 24.59 2.04 -17.40
CA GLY A 75 25.37 2.98 -16.58
C GLY A 75 26.79 3.21 -17.10
N ALA A 76 27.39 2.20 -17.73
CA ALA A 76 28.76 2.29 -18.24
C ALA A 76 28.84 2.94 -19.63
N THR A 77 27.86 2.65 -20.50
CA THR A 77 27.88 3.05 -21.91
C THR A 77 26.92 4.19 -22.25
N GLY A 78 25.92 4.44 -21.39
CA GLY A 78 24.83 5.38 -21.66
C GLY A 78 23.83 4.90 -22.71
N ARG A 79 23.94 3.65 -23.18
CA ARG A 79 23.03 3.10 -24.20
C ARG A 79 21.63 2.91 -23.61
N VAL A 80 20.63 3.34 -24.35
CA VAL A 80 19.22 3.16 -24.00
C VAL A 80 18.63 1.98 -24.79
N SER A 81 17.85 1.14 -24.12
CA SER A 81 17.01 0.11 -24.74
C SER A 81 15.65 0.04 -24.05
N GLU A 82 14.62 -0.39 -24.78
CA GLU A 82 13.27 -0.53 -24.25
C GLU A 82 12.74 -1.94 -24.54
N LEU A 83 11.98 -2.49 -23.60
CA LEU A 83 11.19 -3.70 -23.77
C LEU A 83 9.70 -3.35 -23.61
N ASP A 84 8.94 -3.54 -24.67
CA ASP A 84 7.49 -3.37 -24.66
C ASP A 84 6.83 -4.63 -24.08
N LEU A 85 6.00 -4.45 -23.04
CA LEU A 85 5.27 -5.55 -22.40
C LEU A 85 3.98 -5.89 -23.16
N GLY A 86 3.63 -5.13 -24.20
CA GLY A 86 2.45 -5.35 -25.04
C GLY A 86 1.14 -5.23 -24.27
N GLU A 87 0.10 -5.88 -24.78
CA GLU A 87 -1.24 -5.89 -24.16
C GLU A 87 -1.27 -6.58 -22.79
N GLU A 88 -0.35 -7.51 -22.53
CA GLU A 88 -0.21 -8.12 -21.19
C GLU A 88 0.27 -7.10 -20.14
N GLY A 89 0.92 -6.02 -20.57
CA GLY A 89 1.31 -4.90 -19.72
C GLY A 89 0.19 -3.90 -19.43
N ALA A 90 -1.03 -4.12 -19.93
CA ALA A 90 -2.19 -3.26 -19.69
C ALA A 90 -2.73 -3.43 -18.26
N GLY A 91 -3.23 -2.34 -17.67
CA GLY A 91 -3.75 -2.34 -16.31
C GLY A 91 -3.58 -1.01 -15.58
N TYR A 92 -3.88 -1.00 -14.29
CA TYR A 92 -3.89 0.16 -13.41
C TYR A 92 -2.50 0.53 -12.93
N SER A 93 -2.03 0.04 -11.79
CA SER A 93 -0.70 0.38 -11.26
C SER A 93 0.32 -0.69 -11.60
N GLY A 94 1.51 -0.25 -12.04
CA GLY A 94 2.67 -1.09 -12.27
C GLY A 94 3.75 -0.92 -11.20
N ARG A 95 4.46 -1.99 -10.88
CA ARG A 95 5.63 -1.98 -9.98
C ARG A 95 6.82 -2.66 -10.64
N LEU A 96 8.00 -2.09 -10.45
CA LEU A 96 9.30 -2.64 -10.87
C LEU A 96 10.23 -2.82 -9.66
N TRP A 97 10.88 -3.97 -9.53
CA TRP A 97 11.92 -4.21 -8.51
C TRP A 97 12.93 -5.26 -8.99
N THR A 98 14.00 -5.46 -8.21
CA THR A 98 15.01 -6.48 -8.49
C THR A 98 14.92 -7.68 -7.55
N ALA A 99 15.27 -8.85 -8.07
CA ALA A 99 15.54 -10.05 -7.28
C ALA A 99 16.66 -10.87 -7.92
N HIS A 100 17.45 -11.56 -7.11
CA HIS A 100 18.45 -12.51 -7.61
C HIS A 100 17.82 -13.90 -7.72
N LEU A 101 17.49 -14.36 -8.93
CA LEU A 101 16.85 -15.66 -9.17
C LEU A 101 17.87 -16.74 -9.55
N ASP A 102 18.98 -16.36 -10.17
CA ASP A 102 20.04 -17.28 -10.61
C ASP A 102 21.38 -17.10 -9.85
N THR A 103 22.36 -17.96 -10.16
CA THR A 103 23.70 -17.96 -9.54
C THR A 103 24.67 -16.92 -10.10
N ASN A 104 24.30 -16.16 -11.12
CA ASN A 104 25.22 -15.29 -11.86
C ASN A 104 25.48 -13.96 -11.17
N SER A 105 25.01 -13.76 -9.92
CA SER A 105 25.14 -12.54 -9.10
C SER A 105 24.50 -11.28 -9.67
N ILE A 106 24.06 -11.27 -10.93
CA ILE A 106 23.33 -10.17 -11.54
C ILE A 106 21.85 -10.29 -11.14
N PRO A 107 21.20 -9.23 -10.65
CA PRO A 107 19.77 -9.28 -10.34
C PRO A 107 18.89 -9.27 -11.60
N GLU A 108 17.81 -10.04 -11.58
CA GLU A 108 16.72 -9.93 -12.54
C GLU A 108 15.78 -8.78 -12.16
N LEU A 109 15.08 -8.26 -13.18
CA LEU A 109 14.03 -7.27 -13.07
C LEU A 109 12.67 -7.98 -13.03
N LEU A 110 11.86 -7.65 -12.03
CA LEU A 110 10.49 -8.12 -11.91
C LEU A 110 9.53 -6.96 -12.09
N VAL A 111 8.49 -7.21 -12.88
CA VAL A 111 7.38 -6.27 -13.07
C VAL A 111 6.09 -6.95 -12.67
N SER A 112 5.23 -6.25 -11.93
CA SER A 112 3.83 -6.63 -11.73
C SER A 112 2.91 -5.51 -12.15
N VAL A 113 1.78 -5.85 -12.75
CA VAL A 113 0.75 -4.90 -13.19
C VAL A 113 -0.60 -5.35 -12.66
N GLU A 114 -1.32 -4.47 -11.99
CA GLU A 114 -2.68 -4.71 -11.53
C GLU A 114 -3.66 -4.66 -12.70
N THR A 115 -4.29 -5.78 -13.03
CA THR A 115 -5.18 -5.86 -14.21
C THR A 115 -6.55 -5.21 -13.98
N GLY A 116 -6.94 -5.05 -12.71
CA GLY A 116 -8.28 -4.60 -12.31
C GLY A 116 -9.38 -5.66 -12.40
N SER A 117 -9.01 -6.93 -12.59
CA SER A 117 -9.92 -8.07 -12.47
C SER A 117 -10.48 -8.20 -11.05
N SER A 118 -11.70 -8.72 -10.89
CA SER A 118 -12.36 -8.85 -9.58
C SER A 118 -11.63 -9.78 -8.60
N GLY A 119 -10.76 -10.67 -9.11
CA GLY A 119 -9.86 -11.51 -8.31
C GLY A 119 -8.56 -10.83 -7.88
N GLY A 120 -8.39 -9.54 -8.16
CA GLY A 120 -7.14 -8.84 -7.93
C GLY A 120 -6.00 -9.42 -8.76
N GLU A 121 -6.30 -9.91 -9.96
CA GLU A 121 -5.31 -10.56 -10.82
C GLU A 121 -4.22 -9.57 -11.25
N ILE A 122 -2.98 -10.05 -11.29
CA ILE A 122 -1.83 -9.30 -11.77
C ILE A 122 -1.25 -9.96 -13.02
N ALA A 123 -0.72 -9.14 -13.93
CA ALA A 123 0.28 -9.61 -14.89
C ALA A 123 1.66 -9.52 -14.24
N ALA A 124 2.48 -10.55 -14.36
CA ALA A 124 3.83 -10.57 -13.82
C ALA A 124 4.85 -10.83 -14.94
N PHE A 125 6.03 -10.21 -14.87
CA PHE A 125 7.10 -10.35 -15.84
C PHE A 125 8.45 -10.54 -15.11
N VAL A 126 9.30 -11.38 -15.68
CA VAL A 126 10.70 -11.55 -15.27
C VAL A 126 11.56 -11.20 -16.48
N ILE A 127 12.46 -10.24 -16.30
CA ILE A 127 13.26 -9.61 -17.34
C ILE A 127 14.72 -9.63 -16.89
N THR A 128 15.64 -9.81 -17.81
CA THR A 128 17.08 -9.72 -17.55
C THR A 128 17.74 -8.73 -18.49
N ALA A 129 18.71 -7.97 -17.98
CA ALA A 129 19.60 -7.10 -18.74
C ALA A 129 21.03 -7.67 -18.88
N ALA A 130 21.26 -8.89 -18.37
CA ALA A 130 22.58 -9.50 -18.30
C ALA A 130 23.24 -9.63 -19.69
N GLY A 131 24.54 -9.29 -19.76
CA GLY A 131 25.36 -9.48 -20.95
C GLY A 131 25.28 -8.35 -22.00
N SER A 132 24.91 -7.14 -21.57
CA SER A 132 24.97 -5.89 -22.36
C SER A 132 24.29 -5.96 -23.74
N GLY A 133 23.32 -6.86 -23.95
CA GLY A 133 22.59 -7.02 -25.22
C GLY A 133 21.27 -6.23 -25.29
N GLY A 134 20.85 -5.65 -24.17
CA GLY A 134 19.51 -5.07 -23.97
C GLY A 134 18.61 -5.98 -23.13
N LEU A 135 17.37 -5.55 -22.94
CA LEU A 135 16.37 -6.27 -22.13
C LEU A 135 15.78 -7.47 -22.86
N ARG A 136 15.59 -8.58 -22.14
CA ARG A 136 14.89 -9.78 -22.65
C ARG A 136 14.04 -10.42 -21.56
N HIS A 137 12.91 -11.00 -21.96
CA HIS A 137 12.14 -11.87 -21.06
C HIS A 137 12.97 -13.10 -20.67
N VAL A 138 12.90 -13.48 -19.40
CA VAL A 138 13.38 -14.79 -18.95
C VAL A 138 12.27 -15.81 -19.28
N PRO A 139 12.49 -16.76 -20.20
CA PRO A 139 11.43 -17.67 -20.65
C PRO A 139 11.04 -18.67 -19.56
N ALA A 140 10.01 -18.33 -18.78
CA ALA A 140 9.31 -19.18 -17.82
C ALA A 140 7.98 -18.56 -17.32
N VAL A 141 7.80 -17.26 -17.51
CA VAL A 141 6.73 -16.47 -16.87
C VAL A 141 5.33 -16.86 -17.32
N SER A 142 5.13 -17.19 -18.60
CA SER A 142 3.84 -17.67 -19.13
C SER A 142 3.37 -19.01 -18.54
N ARG A 143 4.25 -19.71 -17.79
CA ARG A 143 3.90 -20.94 -17.07
C ARG A 143 3.39 -20.73 -15.65
N LEU A 144 3.57 -19.54 -15.07
CA LEU A 144 3.11 -19.27 -13.70
C LEU A 144 1.58 -19.34 -13.60
N ASP A 145 0.86 -18.88 -14.63
CA ASP A 145 -0.61 -18.95 -14.71
C ASP A 145 -1.14 -20.32 -15.15
N SER A 146 -0.39 -21.01 -16.01
CA SER A 146 -0.91 -22.14 -16.79
C SER A 146 -0.74 -23.51 -16.14
N SER A 147 -0.20 -23.60 -14.92
CA SER A 147 0.02 -24.91 -14.32
C SER A 147 -1.05 -25.33 -13.30
N PRO A 148 -1.87 -26.35 -13.61
CA PRO A 148 -2.91 -26.87 -12.72
C PRO A 148 -2.30 -27.87 -11.72
N TYR A 149 -1.44 -27.39 -10.81
CA TYR A 149 -0.77 -28.28 -9.85
C TYR A 149 -1.70 -28.83 -8.78
N VAL A 150 -2.91 -28.30 -8.64
CA VAL A 150 -3.86 -28.72 -7.59
C VAL A 150 -5.12 -29.25 -8.23
N THR A 151 -5.38 -30.54 -8.05
CA THR A 151 -6.68 -31.15 -8.35
C THR A 151 -7.62 -30.97 -7.18
N TRP A 152 -8.89 -30.69 -7.46
CA TRP A 152 -9.92 -30.47 -6.46
C TRP A 152 -11.06 -31.47 -6.66
N GLN A 153 -11.56 -32.04 -5.58
CA GLN A 153 -12.68 -32.96 -5.59
C GLN A 153 -13.65 -32.61 -4.47
N ALA A 154 -14.89 -32.25 -4.83
CA ALA A 154 -15.96 -32.05 -3.86
C ALA A 154 -16.25 -33.36 -3.10
N LYS A 155 -16.55 -33.23 -1.81
CA LYS A 155 -16.87 -34.32 -0.89
C LYS A 155 -18.12 -33.97 -0.10
N ASP A 156 -18.73 -34.99 0.48
CA ASP A 156 -19.85 -34.82 1.41
C ASP A 156 -19.52 -33.82 2.53
N HIS A 157 -20.57 -33.29 3.14
CA HIS A 157 -20.52 -32.33 4.24
C HIS A 157 -19.83 -31.01 3.89
N HIS A 158 -20.04 -30.53 2.65
CA HIS A 158 -19.52 -29.25 2.16
C HIS A 158 -18.00 -29.13 2.24
N GLN A 159 -17.32 -30.24 1.91
CA GLN A 159 -15.86 -30.31 1.93
C GLN A 159 -15.31 -30.40 0.52
N VAL A 160 -14.05 -30.00 0.36
CA VAL A 160 -13.28 -30.25 -0.85
C VAL A 160 -11.94 -30.85 -0.49
N GLU A 161 -11.60 -31.97 -1.13
CA GLU A 161 -10.27 -32.54 -1.09
C GLU A 161 -9.42 -31.91 -2.20
N TYR A 162 -8.21 -31.47 -1.85
CA TYR A 162 -7.22 -31.03 -2.82
C TYR A 162 -6.01 -31.97 -2.84
N ARG A 163 -5.38 -32.13 -4.01
CA ARG A 163 -4.14 -32.91 -4.17
C ARG A 163 -3.19 -32.25 -5.16
N HIS A 164 -1.90 -32.32 -4.86
CA HIS A 164 -0.79 -31.83 -5.68
C HIS A 164 0.47 -32.68 -5.43
N ASP A 165 1.53 -32.46 -6.20
CA ASP A 165 2.78 -33.25 -6.12
C ASP A 165 3.49 -33.18 -4.76
N PHE A 166 3.15 -32.18 -3.95
CA PHE A 166 3.76 -31.94 -2.63
C PHE A 166 2.85 -32.37 -1.45
N GLY A 167 1.60 -32.79 -1.71
CA GLY A 167 0.67 -33.14 -0.65
C GLY A 167 -0.80 -33.08 -1.03
N SER A 168 -1.64 -33.25 -0.02
CA SER A 168 -3.10 -33.22 -0.14
C SER A 168 -3.72 -32.79 1.18
N GLY A 169 -4.95 -32.30 1.14
CA GLY A 169 -5.70 -31.93 2.33
C GLY A 169 -7.18 -31.73 2.04
N VAL A 170 -7.91 -31.25 3.05
CA VAL A 170 -9.35 -30.98 2.97
C VAL A 170 -9.64 -29.58 3.48
N LEU A 171 -10.49 -28.85 2.76
CA LEU A 171 -11.05 -27.55 3.16
C LEU A 171 -12.56 -27.63 3.28
N GLY A 172 -13.15 -26.71 4.05
CA GLY A 172 -14.57 -26.41 3.94
C GLY A 172 -14.85 -25.50 2.73
N LEU A 173 -16.05 -25.58 2.18
CA LEU A 173 -16.46 -24.80 1.00
C LEU A 173 -16.95 -23.37 1.29
N GLY A 174 -16.79 -22.89 2.52
CA GLY A 174 -17.21 -21.54 2.90
C GLY A 174 -18.72 -21.39 2.93
N ASP A 175 -19.26 -20.46 2.14
CA ASP A 175 -20.70 -20.22 2.02
C ASP A 175 -21.44 -21.43 1.44
N THR A 176 -22.07 -22.20 2.32
CA THR A 176 -22.84 -23.39 1.95
C THR A 176 -24.20 -23.06 1.33
N GLU A 177 -24.76 -21.87 1.57
CA GLU A 177 -26.06 -21.48 1.00
C GLU A 177 -25.95 -21.31 -0.51
N ALA A 178 -24.84 -20.73 -0.97
CA ALA A 178 -24.52 -20.62 -2.40
C ALA A 178 -24.33 -21.99 -3.10
N LEU A 179 -24.27 -23.08 -2.34
CA LEU A 179 -24.07 -24.45 -2.82
C LEU A 179 -25.29 -25.35 -2.58
N ALA A 180 -26.44 -24.80 -2.20
CA ALA A 180 -27.64 -25.57 -1.81
C ALA A 180 -28.17 -26.54 -2.89
N GLY A 181 -27.80 -26.37 -4.16
CA GLY A 181 -28.16 -27.29 -5.25
C GLY A 181 -27.20 -28.47 -5.45
N ALA A 182 -26.01 -28.42 -4.85
CA ALA A 182 -24.99 -29.47 -4.99
C ALA A 182 -25.07 -30.54 -3.89
N TYR A 183 -25.71 -30.22 -2.77
CA TYR A 183 -25.78 -31.10 -1.58
C TYR A 183 -27.23 -31.38 -1.17
N SER A 184 -27.47 -32.58 -0.62
CA SER A 184 -28.73 -32.92 0.03
C SER A 184 -28.84 -32.20 1.39
N SER A 185 -30.02 -32.22 2.01
CA SER A 185 -30.21 -31.70 3.36
C SER A 185 -29.43 -32.46 4.44
N SER A 186 -28.98 -33.70 4.17
CA SER A 186 -28.07 -34.46 5.04
C SER A 186 -26.58 -34.14 4.77
N GLY A 187 -26.29 -33.31 3.76
CA GLY A 187 -24.94 -32.93 3.35
C GLY A 187 -24.27 -33.89 2.38
N GLU A 188 -24.99 -34.85 1.80
CA GLU A 188 -24.43 -35.75 0.77
C GLU A 188 -24.29 -35.01 -0.56
N LEU A 189 -23.19 -35.20 -1.27
CA LEU A 189 -22.95 -34.61 -2.59
C LEU A 189 -23.86 -35.26 -3.62
N VAL A 190 -24.77 -34.47 -4.19
CA VAL A 190 -25.76 -34.93 -5.18
C VAL A 190 -25.28 -34.65 -6.60
N THR A 191 -24.51 -33.59 -6.80
CA THR A 191 -23.94 -33.20 -8.10
C THR A 191 -22.50 -32.76 -7.90
N ASP A 192 -21.59 -33.24 -8.75
CA ASP A 192 -20.18 -32.85 -8.70
C ASP A 192 -20.02 -31.33 -8.84
N TYR A 193 -19.12 -30.75 -8.06
CA TYR A 193 -18.92 -29.32 -7.97
C TYR A 193 -17.49 -28.93 -8.35
N ARG A 194 -17.35 -27.92 -9.21
CA ARG A 194 -16.05 -27.45 -9.70
C ARG A 194 -15.50 -26.33 -8.84
N VAL A 195 -14.30 -26.53 -8.32
CA VAL A 195 -13.46 -25.43 -7.79
C VAL A 195 -12.77 -24.73 -8.95
N TYR A 196 -12.79 -23.41 -8.91
CA TYR A 196 -12.08 -22.55 -9.85
C TYR A 196 -10.86 -21.95 -9.14
N VAL A 197 -9.77 -21.80 -9.89
CA VAL A 197 -8.55 -21.16 -9.41
C VAL A 197 -8.23 -20.02 -10.36
N ASP A 198 -8.22 -18.80 -9.84
CA ASP A 198 -7.94 -17.57 -10.60
C ASP A 198 -6.52 -17.55 -11.13
N ARG A 199 -6.17 -16.54 -11.93
CA ARG A 199 -4.76 -16.25 -12.26
C ARG A 199 -4.00 -15.78 -11.02
N ILE A 200 -2.72 -15.48 -11.19
CA ILE A 200 -1.90 -14.93 -10.11
C ILE A 200 -2.50 -13.62 -9.64
N SER A 201 -2.77 -13.52 -8.34
CA SER A 201 -3.27 -12.30 -7.69
C SER A 201 -2.17 -11.55 -6.93
N SER A 202 -1.04 -12.21 -6.66
CA SER A 202 0.11 -11.57 -6.00
C SER A 202 1.40 -12.33 -6.24
N ILE A 203 2.52 -11.62 -6.18
CA ILE A 203 3.88 -12.15 -6.34
C ILE A 203 4.82 -11.55 -5.28
N GLU A 204 5.72 -12.37 -4.75
CA GLU A 204 6.74 -11.98 -3.78
C GLU A 204 8.10 -12.60 -4.11
N THR A 205 9.18 -11.90 -3.78
CA THR A 205 10.56 -12.40 -3.88
C THR A 205 11.28 -12.27 -2.54
N PRO A 206 11.12 -13.26 -1.64
CA PRO A 206 11.77 -13.23 -0.34
C PRO A 206 13.29 -13.28 -0.51
N VAL A 207 13.99 -12.44 0.24
CA VAL A 207 15.46 -12.43 0.26
C VAL A 207 15.95 -13.61 1.14
N PRO A 208 16.75 -14.54 0.61
CA PRO A 208 17.27 -15.65 1.40
C PRO A 208 18.18 -15.16 2.54
N ALA A 209 18.04 -15.77 3.72
CA ALA A 209 18.96 -15.55 4.83
C ALA A 209 20.37 -16.00 4.43
N GLY A 210 21.28 -15.04 4.22
CA GLY A 210 22.67 -15.29 3.85
C GLY A 210 23.09 -14.86 2.44
N GLY A 211 22.18 -14.30 1.63
CA GLY A 211 22.49 -13.84 0.27
C GLY A 211 22.72 -15.03 -0.69
N GLY A 212 21.71 -15.37 -1.47
CA GLY A 212 21.75 -16.52 -2.39
C GLY A 212 20.60 -16.47 -3.38
N LYS A 213 20.40 -17.56 -4.14
CA LYS A 213 19.28 -17.69 -5.08
C LYS A 213 17.96 -17.44 -4.36
N GLY A 214 17.21 -16.45 -4.84
CA GLY A 214 15.86 -16.13 -4.41
C GLY A 214 14.84 -17.06 -5.04
N ASP A 215 13.79 -17.33 -4.27
CA ASP A 215 12.57 -17.96 -4.78
C ASP A 215 11.59 -16.88 -5.22
N ILE A 216 10.67 -17.24 -6.12
CA ILE A 216 9.46 -16.46 -6.39
C ILE A 216 8.31 -17.15 -5.70
N ILE A 217 7.47 -16.41 -4.99
CA ILE A 217 6.21 -16.92 -4.44
C ILE A 217 5.07 -16.28 -5.21
N THR A 218 4.12 -17.08 -5.67
CA THR A 218 2.88 -16.60 -6.30
C THR A 218 1.67 -17.07 -5.52
N TYR A 219 0.61 -16.27 -5.56
CA TYR A 219 -0.66 -16.56 -4.91
C TYR A 219 -1.80 -16.56 -5.92
N ARG A 220 -2.72 -17.52 -5.79
CA ARG A 220 -3.90 -17.65 -6.65
C ARG A 220 -5.11 -17.95 -5.78
N GLN A 221 -6.20 -17.24 -6.00
CA GLN A 221 -7.44 -17.47 -5.26
C GLN A 221 -8.13 -18.74 -5.77
N ALA A 222 -8.60 -19.59 -4.86
CA ALA A 222 -9.49 -20.70 -5.16
C ALA A 222 -10.89 -20.40 -4.61
N TRP A 223 -11.92 -20.60 -5.42
CA TRP A 223 -13.31 -20.28 -5.08
C TRP A 223 -14.30 -21.33 -5.59
N ALA A 224 -15.48 -21.36 -4.98
CA ALA A 224 -16.57 -22.27 -5.31
C ALA A 224 -17.92 -21.55 -5.19
N GLY A 225 -18.91 -21.94 -5.97
CA GLY A 225 -20.25 -21.32 -6.03
C GLY A 225 -20.23 -20.09 -6.93
N TYR A 226 -19.56 -19.05 -6.44
CA TYR A 226 -19.42 -17.74 -7.05
C TYR A 226 -18.07 -17.15 -6.63
N HIS A 227 -17.59 -16.18 -7.40
CA HIS A 227 -16.22 -15.66 -7.29
C HIS A 227 -15.84 -15.15 -5.88
N ALA A 228 -16.78 -14.52 -5.17
CA ALA A 228 -16.55 -13.99 -3.82
C ALA A 228 -16.59 -15.04 -2.69
N ASN A 229 -17.05 -16.27 -2.93
CA ASN A 229 -16.88 -17.37 -1.98
C ASN A 229 -15.50 -18.02 -2.16
N THR A 230 -14.49 -17.32 -1.65
CA THR A 230 -13.13 -17.82 -1.58
C THR A 230 -13.05 -18.95 -0.57
N ILE A 231 -12.52 -20.10 -1.00
CA ILE A 231 -12.36 -21.29 -0.15
C ILE A 231 -10.91 -21.47 0.30
N GLY A 232 -9.96 -20.89 -0.44
CA GLY A 232 -8.55 -20.87 -0.06
C GLY A 232 -7.66 -20.14 -1.04
N ILE A 233 -6.37 -20.05 -0.71
CA ILE A 233 -5.32 -19.48 -1.55
C ILE A 233 -4.31 -20.57 -1.88
N VAL A 234 -4.04 -20.76 -3.17
CA VAL A 234 -2.94 -21.61 -3.65
C VAL A 234 -1.66 -20.77 -3.66
N ARG A 235 -0.74 -21.08 -2.76
CA ARG A 235 0.59 -20.48 -2.64
C ARG A 235 1.61 -21.41 -3.28
N THR A 236 2.36 -20.93 -4.27
CA THR A 236 3.40 -21.72 -4.95
C THR A 236 4.76 -21.05 -4.79
N THR A 237 5.75 -21.81 -4.34
CA THR A 237 7.16 -21.38 -4.32
C THR A 237 7.86 -21.93 -5.55
N TRP A 238 8.46 -21.04 -6.33
CA TRP A 238 9.12 -21.31 -7.60
C TRP A 238 10.62 -21.05 -7.48
N ARG A 239 11.42 -21.94 -8.07
CA ARG A 239 12.87 -21.80 -8.11
C ARG A 239 13.39 -21.91 -9.53
N TRP A 240 14.39 -21.08 -9.85
CA TRP A 240 15.11 -21.19 -11.10
C TRP A 240 16.04 -22.40 -11.10
N ASN A 241 15.85 -23.32 -12.06
CA ASN A 241 16.70 -24.51 -12.19
C ASN A 241 17.85 -24.35 -13.20
N GLY A 242 18.05 -23.15 -13.75
CA GLY A 242 19.03 -22.88 -14.81
C GLY A 242 18.41 -22.79 -16.21
N LEU A 243 17.17 -23.27 -16.39
CA LEU A 243 16.44 -23.23 -17.66
C LEU A 243 15.08 -22.53 -17.53
N GLN A 244 14.35 -22.81 -16.45
CA GLN A 244 13.01 -22.29 -16.21
C GLN A 244 12.71 -22.23 -14.71
N LEU A 245 11.65 -21.51 -14.34
CA LEU A 245 11.04 -21.61 -13.02
C LEU A 245 10.31 -22.95 -12.90
N VAL A 246 10.59 -23.68 -11.83
CA VAL A 246 9.90 -24.92 -11.46
C VAL A 246 9.32 -24.79 -10.05
N PRO A 247 8.13 -25.34 -9.78
CA PRO A 247 7.59 -25.35 -8.43
C PRO A 247 8.50 -26.24 -7.55
N VAL A 248 8.83 -25.75 -6.36
CA VAL A 248 9.57 -26.49 -5.33
C VAL A 248 8.76 -26.68 -4.05
N ASN A 249 7.64 -25.97 -3.94
CA ASN A 249 6.63 -26.19 -2.91
C ASN A 249 5.26 -25.65 -3.38
N VAL A 250 4.19 -26.30 -2.95
CA VAL A 250 2.81 -25.83 -3.13
C VAL A 250 2.09 -25.99 -1.80
N GLU A 251 1.39 -24.95 -1.38
CA GLU A 251 0.58 -24.91 -0.16
C GLU A 251 -0.82 -24.41 -0.51
N VAL A 252 -1.84 -24.99 0.14
CA VAL A 252 -3.21 -24.49 0.06
C VAL A 252 -3.57 -23.91 1.42
N LEU A 253 -3.70 -22.59 1.47
CA LEU A 253 -4.02 -21.85 2.68
C LEU A 253 -5.54 -21.72 2.80
N PRO A 254 -6.15 -22.08 3.94
CA PRO A 254 -7.58 -21.89 4.14
C PRO A 254 -7.98 -20.42 4.02
N ALA A 255 -9.18 -20.16 3.49
CA ALA A 255 -9.74 -18.82 3.48
C ALA A 255 -9.98 -18.33 4.91
N PHE A 256 -9.46 -17.15 5.23
CA PHE A 256 -9.78 -16.41 6.44
C PHE A 256 -9.53 -14.93 6.17
N SER A 257 -10.57 -14.11 6.28
CA SER A 257 -10.44 -12.70 5.90
C SER A 257 -9.89 -11.84 7.05
N PRO A 258 -9.24 -10.71 6.75
CA PRO A 258 -8.93 -9.70 7.75
C PRO A 258 -10.17 -9.24 8.55
N ALA A 259 -11.35 -9.16 7.92
CA ALA A 259 -12.59 -8.80 8.61
C ALA A 259 -13.01 -9.85 9.66
N ASP A 260 -12.92 -11.14 9.33
CA ASP A 260 -13.18 -12.23 10.29
C ASP A 260 -12.19 -12.19 11.46
N TYR A 261 -10.93 -11.82 11.17
CA TYR A 261 -9.93 -11.60 12.19
C TYR A 261 -10.31 -10.42 13.11
N GLY A 262 -10.76 -9.30 12.55
CA GLY A 262 -11.31 -8.17 13.31
C GLY A 262 -12.45 -8.57 14.25
N GLU A 263 -13.39 -9.42 13.79
CA GLU A 263 -14.44 -9.96 14.64
C GLU A 263 -13.90 -10.89 15.73
N TYR A 264 -12.93 -11.75 15.42
CA TYR A 264 -12.23 -12.56 16.41
C TYR A 264 -11.55 -11.70 17.49
N LEU A 265 -10.85 -10.63 17.10
CA LEU A 265 -10.16 -9.73 18.01
C LEU A 265 -11.12 -9.08 19.01
N LYS A 266 -12.34 -8.72 18.58
CA LYS A 266 -13.39 -8.17 19.46
C LYS A 266 -13.82 -9.15 20.55
N SER A 267 -13.70 -10.47 20.32
CA SER A 267 -14.05 -11.52 21.28
C SER A 267 -13.00 -11.73 22.38
N LEU A 268 -11.79 -11.18 22.22
CA LEU A 268 -10.69 -11.41 23.14
C LEU A 268 -10.87 -10.70 24.49
N PRO A 269 -10.39 -11.29 25.60
CA PRO A 269 -10.65 -10.78 26.94
C PRO A 269 -9.83 -9.51 27.24
N ARG A 270 -10.40 -8.33 27.01
CA ARG A 270 -9.74 -7.03 27.25
C ARG A 270 -9.24 -6.84 28.70
N GLN A 271 -9.87 -7.52 29.66
CA GLN A 271 -9.45 -7.54 31.07
C GLN A 271 -8.16 -8.32 31.34
N ARG A 272 -7.64 -9.03 30.35
CA ARG A 272 -6.36 -9.77 30.39
C ARG A 272 -5.54 -9.37 29.18
N PRO A 273 -5.03 -8.13 29.13
CA PRO A 273 -4.46 -7.55 27.91
C PRO A 273 -3.29 -8.38 27.35
N ALA A 274 -2.39 -8.88 28.20
CA ALA A 274 -1.29 -9.73 27.75
C ALA A 274 -1.78 -11.02 27.08
N GLN A 275 -2.78 -11.68 27.66
CA GLN A 275 -3.38 -12.89 27.08
C GLN A 275 -4.09 -12.57 25.75
N ALA A 276 -4.79 -11.45 25.68
CA ALA A 276 -5.50 -11.03 24.49
C ALA A 276 -4.53 -10.72 23.34
N VAL A 277 -3.49 -9.92 23.59
CA VAL A 277 -2.46 -9.60 22.59
C VAL A 277 -1.69 -10.84 22.15
N GLU A 278 -1.31 -11.72 23.08
CA GLU A 278 -0.64 -12.98 22.74
C GLU A 278 -1.52 -13.88 21.85
N SER A 279 -2.82 -13.99 22.16
CA SER A 279 -3.76 -14.76 21.36
C SER A 279 -3.94 -14.17 19.96
N ALA A 280 -4.05 -12.84 19.87
CA ALA A 280 -4.13 -12.12 18.61
C ALA A 280 -2.89 -12.35 17.73
N VAL A 281 -1.68 -12.10 18.25
CA VAL A 281 -0.43 -12.32 17.50
C VAL A 281 -0.28 -13.78 17.07
N ASN A 282 -0.60 -14.73 17.95
CA ASN A 282 -0.53 -16.15 17.61
C ASN A 282 -1.50 -16.53 16.48
N ASP A 283 -2.75 -16.08 16.55
CA ASP A 283 -3.75 -16.35 15.52
C ASP A 283 -3.35 -15.67 14.19
N TYR A 284 -2.81 -14.45 14.25
CA TYR A 284 -2.24 -13.78 13.08
C TYR A 284 -1.14 -14.61 12.42
N MET A 285 -0.18 -15.09 13.21
CA MET A 285 0.94 -15.90 12.72
C MET A 285 0.48 -17.23 12.11
N VAL A 286 -0.58 -17.83 12.64
CA VAL A 286 -1.14 -19.07 12.10
C VAL A 286 -1.82 -18.82 10.76
N ARG A 287 -2.59 -17.73 10.63
CA ARG A 287 -3.51 -17.54 9.51
C ARG A 287 -2.96 -16.67 8.39
N PHE A 288 -2.13 -15.69 8.72
CA PHE A 288 -1.74 -14.62 7.79
C PHE A 288 -0.28 -14.65 7.38
N LYS A 289 0.66 -15.20 8.16
CA LYS A 289 2.11 -15.10 7.84
C LYS A 289 2.49 -15.59 6.43
N LEU A 290 1.71 -16.52 5.87
CA LEU A 290 1.90 -17.06 4.52
C LEU A 290 0.92 -16.50 3.48
N GLN A 291 -0.05 -15.67 3.87
CA GLN A 291 -1.00 -15.03 2.96
C GLN A 291 -0.31 -13.96 2.10
N PRO A 292 -0.91 -13.50 0.99
CA PRO A 292 -0.39 -12.39 0.21
C PRO A 292 -0.07 -11.15 1.07
N MET A 293 0.96 -10.39 0.71
CA MET A 293 1.39 -9.18 1.43
C MET A 293 0.23 -8.23 1.78
N ALA A 294 -0.66 -7.93 0.82
CA ALA A 294 -1.79 -7.04 1.05
C ALA A 294 -2.75 -7.55 2.15
N VAL A 295 -3.00 -8.87 2.19
CA VAL A 295 -3.82 -9.51 3.22
C VAL A 295 -3.12 -9.47 4.58
N ARG A 296 -1.80 -9.69 4.62
CA ARG A 296 -0.99 -9.54 5.84
C ARG A 296 -1.06 -8.14 6.43
N GLN A 297 -0.92 -7.14 5.56
CA GLN A 297 -1.00 -5.73 5.94
C GLN A 297 -2.39 -5.35 6.46
N GLU A 298 -3.45 -5.82 5.79
CA GLU A 298 -4.83 -5.54 6.22
C GLU A 298 -5.17 -6.23 7.55
N ALA A 299 -4.80 -7.49 7.73
CA ALA A 299 -4.95 -8.18 9.01
C ALA A 299 -4.10 -7.52 10.12
N PHE A 300 -2.95 -6.93 9.77
CA PHE A 300 -2.14 -6.19 10.73
C PHE A 300 -2.80 -4.87 11.12
N ARG A 301 -3.49 -4.19 10.19
CA ARG A 301 -4.30 -3.01 10.52
C ARG A 301 -5.39 -3.35 11.53
N GLU A 302 -6.13 -4.43 11.32
CA GLU A 302 -7.12 -4.93 12.29
C GLU A 302 -6.50 -5.21 13.67
N PHE A 303 -5.33 -5.86 13.69
CA PHE A 303 -4.56 -6.06 14.92
C PHE A 303 -4.16 -4.74 15.59
N ARG A 304 -3.63 -3.78 14.83
CA ARG A 304 -3.17 -2.48 15.34
C ARG A 304 -4.34 -1.66 15.88
N GLU A 305 -5.48 -1.64 15.19
CA GLU A 305 -6.70 -0.99 15.67
C GLU A 305 -7.18 -1.62 16.99
N PHE A 306 -7.19 -2.95 17.08
CA PHE A 306 -7.46 -3.66 18.35
C PHE A 306 -6.46 -3.28 19.44
N HIS A 307 -5.17 -3.24 19.14
CA HIS A 307 -4.10 -2.97 20.10
C HIS A 307 -4.14 -1.53 20.62
N LEU A 308 -4.44 -0.56 19.76
CA LEU A 308 -4.68 0.85 20.13
C LEU A 308 -5.95 0.99 20.97
N ALA A 309 -7.07 0.39 20.56
CA ALA A 309 -8.33 0.46 21.31
C ALA A 309 -8.21 -0.20 22.71
N LEU A 310 -7.37 -1.23 22.83
CA LEU A 310 -7.06 -1.84 24.12
C LEU A 310 -6.21 -0.90 24.99
N ALA A 311 -5.25 -0.14 24.43
CA ALA A 311 -4.51 0.88 25.18
C ALA A 311 -5.44 1.96 25.74
N ASP A 312 -6.37 2.46 24.92
CA ASP A 312 -7.40 3.43 25.33
C ASP A 312 -8.29 2.87 26.44
N TYR A 313 -8.71 1.60 26.30
CA TYR A 313 -9.49 0.92 27.33
C TYR A 313 -8.77 0.87 28.68
N LEU A 314 -7.48 0.50 28.68
CA LEU A 314 -6.67 0.42 29.90
C LEU A 314 -6.52 1.79 30.57
N MET A 315 -6.35 2.85 29.77
CA MET A 315 -6.27 4.22 30.25
C MET A 315 -7.59 4.70 30.86
N MET A 316 -8.73 4.48 30.20
CA MET A 316 -10.04 4.97 30.65
C MET A 316 -10.56 4.29 31.93
N ASN A 317 -10.10 3.07 32.22
CA ASN A 317 -10.59 2.29 33.37
C ASN A 317 -9.63 2.32 34.58
N ASP A 318 -8.57 3.13 34.54
CA ASP A 318 -7.48 3.11 35.53
C ASP A 318 -6.96 1.67 35.79
N MET A 319 -7.02 0.86 34.72
CA MET A 319 -6.75 -0.57 34.75
C MET A 319 -5.35 -0.89 34.25
N VAL A 320 -4.48 0.12 34.11
CA VAL A 320 -3.15 -0.02 33.53
C VAL A 320 -2.39 -1.08 34.32
N PRO A 321 -2.20 -2.30 33.78
CA PRO A 321 -1.42 -3.32 34.46
C PRO A 321 -0.03 -2.73 34.68
N GLN A 322 0.53 -2.85 35.87
CA GLN A 322 1.84 -2.26 36.13
C GLN A 322 2.96 -3.27 35.87
N GLY A 323 4.08 -2.78 35.37
CA GLY A 323 5.31 -3.57 35.21
C GLY A 323 5.23 -4.61 34.10
N LYS A 324 5.42 -5.89 34.45
CA LYS A 324 5.71 -6.97 33.48
C LYS A 324 4.52 -7.35 32.60
N GLU A 325 3.29 -7.16 33.06
CA GLU A 325 2.09 -7.53 32.30
C GLU A 325 1.85 -6.58 31.12
N LEU A 326 2.06 -5.27 31.33
CA LEU A 326 1.95 -4.26 30.29
C LEU A 326 3.01 -4.43 29.19
N ALA A 327 4.26 -4.68 29.60
CA ALA A 327 5.34 -4.96 28.66
C ALA A 327 5.09 -6.25 27.86
N ARG A 328 4.53 -7.31 28.49
CA ARG A 328 4.14 -8.54 27.79
C ARG A 328 3.02 -8.32 26.77
N ALA A 329 2.14 -7.37 27.05
CA ALA A 329 1.09 -6.96 26.14
C ALA A 329 1.58 -6.01 25.04
N GLY A 330 2.88 -5.69 24.97
CA GLY A 330 3.43 -4.85 23.91
C GLY A 330 3.20 -3.35 24.10
N TYR A 331 3.08 -2.89 25.34
CA TYR A 331 2.87 -1.47 25.66
C TYR A 331 4.00 -0.86 26.49
N VAL A 332 4.16 0.45 26.35
CA VAL A 332 5.00 1.31 27.19
C VAL A 332 4.16 2.45 27.79
N GLN A 333 4.60 2.96 28.95
CA GLN A 333 4.01 4.16 29.54
C GLN A 333 4.84 5.38 29.16
N VAL A 334 4.17 6.46 28.75
CA VAL A 334 4.80 7.72 28.35
C VAL A 334 4.12 8.88 29.07
N ASP A 335 4.90 9.85 29.53
CA ASP A 335 4.37 11.05 30.18
C ASP A 335 3.64 11.91 29.13
N SER A 336 2.36 12.19 29.38
CA SER A 336 1.51 12.99 28.51
C SER A 336 1.29 14.42 28.99
N GLY A 337 1.94 14.80 30.10
CA GLY A 337 1.80 16.10 30.74
C GLY A 337 0.81 16.09 31.91
N GLU A 338 0.84 17.16 32.72
CA GLU A 338 -0.01 17.34 33.92
C GLU A 338 0.04 16.20 34.95
N GLY A 339 1.10 15.39 34.93
CA GLY A 339 1.24 14.21 35.78
C GLY A 339 0.44 12.99 35.31
N MET A 340 -0.06 13.00 34.08
CA MET A 340 -0.73 11.88 33.43
C MET A 340 0.28 11.00 32.69
N MET A 341 0.07 9.68 32.77
CA MET A 341 0.83 8.70 32.00
C MET A 341 -0.12 8.07 30.98
N ASN A 342 0.25 8.11 29.71
CA ASN A 342 -0.47 7.40 28.66
C ASN A 342 0.14 6.01 28.44
N THR A 343 -0.72 5.04 28.16
CA THR A 343 -0.30 3.72 27.68
C THR A 343 -0.32 3.77 26.16
N VAL A 344 0.81 3.49 25.52
CA VAL A 344 0.93 3.47 24.06
C VAL A 344 1.60 2.17 23.60
N PRO A 345 1.32 1.69 22.37
CA PRO A 345 2.04 0.55 21.82
C PRO A 345 3.55 0.76 21.80
N ASP A 346 4.31 -0.29 22.15
CA ASP A 346 5.76 -0.32 22.01
C ASP A 346 6.13 -0.51 20.53
N PRO A 347 6.88 0.41 19.92
CA PRO A 347 7.36 0.26 18.54
C PRO A 347 8.17 -1.02 18.33
N GLU A 348 8.99 -1.40 19.32
CA GLU A 348 9.81 -2.60 19.27
C GLU A 348 8.97 -3.88 19.32
N PHE A 349 7.79 -3.81 19.93
CA PHE A 349 6.85 -4.93 19.91
C PHE A 349 6.37 -5.20 18.48
N TYR A 350 5.95 -4.19 17.73
CA TYR A 350 5.53 -4.38 16.34
C TYR A 350 6.69 -4.86 15.46
N ARG A 351 7.86 -4.24 15.63
CA ARG A 351 9.06 -4.66 14.91
C ARG A 351 9.34 -6.13 15.19
N THR A 352 9.36 -6.56 16.44
CA THR A 352 9.67 -7.95 16.82
C THR A 352 8.60 -8.94 16.37
N ALA A 353 7.32 -8.62 16.59
CA ALA A 353 6.21 -9.53 16.29
C ALA A 353 5.93 -9.68 14.80
N PHE A 354 6.20 -8.65 13.98
CA PHE A 354 5.82 -8.63 12.56
C PHE A 354 7.00 -8.43 11.59
N THR A 355 8.25 -8.59 12.07
CA THR A 355 9.46 -8.50 11.23
C THR A 355 9.31 -9.35 9.97
N GLY A 356 9.53 -8.73 8.80
CA GLY A 356 9.52 -9.40 7.51
C GLY A 356 8.13 -9.71 6.94
N LEU A 357 7.04 -9.37 7.65
CA LEU A 357 5.67 -9.70 7.23
C LEU A 357 4.95 -8.56 6.50
N LEU A 358 5.29 -7.30 6.79
CA LEU A 358 4.50 -6.12 6.39
C LEU A 358 5.14 -5.27 5.28
N GLY A 359 6.41 -5.52 4.94
CA GLY A 359 7.15 -4.75 3.95
C GLY A 359 7.66 -3.39 4.44
N PRO A 360 8.42 -2.67 3.60
CA PRO A 360 9.09 -1.41 3.97
C PRO A 360 8.11 -0.28 4.27
N GLU A 361 7.02 -0.15 3.52
CA GLU A 361 5.96 0.86 3.73
C GLU A 361 5.46 0.87 5.18
N TYR A 362 4.95 -0.28 5.66
CA TYR A 362 4.42 -0.38 7.02
C TYR A 362 5.53 -0.24 8.07
N THR A 363 6.75 -0.70 7.77
CA THR A 363 7.88 -0.56 8.70
C THR A 363 8.19 0.91 8.93
N GLU A 364 8.33 1.69 7.86
CA GLU A 364 8.63 3.13 7.94
C GLU A 364 7.48 3.90 8.60
N PHE A 365 6.23 3.59 8.27
CA PHE A 365 5.07 4.19 8.93
C PHE A 365 5.12 3.96 10.45
N LEU A 366 5.34 2.71 10.88
CA LEU A 366 5.33 2.35 12.30
C LEU A 366 6.48 3.03 13.06
N GLU A 367 7.64 3.22 12.42
CA GLU A 367 8.77 3.96 13.01
C GLU A 367 8.46 5.45 13.18
N LEU A 368 7.79 6.08 12.21
CA LEU A 368 7.37 7.47 12.33
C LEU A 368 6.26 7.64 13.38
N ASP A 369 5.22 6.82 13.31
CA ASP A 369 4.07 6.85 14.22
C ASP A 369 4.47 6.61 15.68
N ALA A 370 5.41 5.69 15.90
CA ALA A 370 6.05 5.43 17.17
C ALA A 370 6.66 6.67 17.83
N ILE A 371 7.38 7.48 17.04
CA ILE A 371 8.04 8.70 17.51
C ILE A 371 6.99 9.72 17.95
N GLU A 372 5.88 9.85 17.22
CA GLU A 372 4.82 10.80 17.57
C GLU A 372 4.10 10.43 18.88
N HIS A 373 3.94 9.13 19.15
CA HIS A 373 3.29 8.66 20.38
C HIS A 373 4.23 8.64 21.60
N THR A 374 5.51 8.28 21.41
CA THR A 374 6.45 8.10 22.52
C THR A 374 7.25 9.35 22.87
N ARG A 375 7.41 10.27 21.91
CA ARG A 375 8.12 11.55 22.07
C ARG A 375 7.28 12.66 21.43
N PRO A 376 6.09 12.96 21.98
CA PRO A 376 5.18 13.93 21.37
C PRO A 376 5.83 15.30 21.23
N TYR A 377 5.54 16.01 20.16
CA TYR A 377 6.12 17.34 19.92
C TYR A 377 5.49 18.42 20.82
N ALA A 378 4.30 18.16 21.37
CA ALA A 378 3.61 19.05 22.28
C ALA A 378 2.94 18.29 23.44
N MET A 379 2.94 18.90 24.62
CA MET A 379 2.21 18.46 25.83
C MET A 379 1.51 19.67 26.44
N ASP A 380 0.27 19.53 26.90
CA ASP A 380 -0.58 20.65 27.35
C ASP A 380 -0.49 21.85 26.38
N ALA A 381 -0.63 21.58 25.08
CA ALA A 381 -0.50 22.56 23.99
C ALA A 381 0.81 23.42 24.02
N ALA A 382 1.84 23.02 24.76
CA ALA A 382 3.17 23.61 24.77
C ALA A 382 4.10 22.74 23.95
N MET A 383 4.94 23.36 23.12
CA MET A 383 5.93 22.63 22.33
C MET A 383 7.07 22.17 23.25
N VAL A 384 7.31 20.86 23.31
CA VAL A 384 8.25 20.24 24.27
C VAL A 384 9.53 19.72 23.60
N ILE A 385 9.63 19.85 22.28
CA ILE A 385 10.84 19.56 21.50
C ILE A 385 11.31 20.81 20.74
N PRO A 386 12.58 20.87 20.29
CA PRO A 386 13.05 21.98 19.47
C PRO A 386 12.22 22.14 18.19
N LEU A 387 11.95 23.39 17.78
CA LEU A 387 11.19 23.67 16.55
C LEU A 387 11.85 23.06 15.30
N SER A 388 13.18 22.98 15.27
CA SER A 388 13.92 22.30 14.19
C SER A 388 13.62 20.81 14.11
N GLU A 389 13.38 20.15 15.24
CA GLU A 389 12.96 18.74 15.28
C GLU A 389 11.54 18.60 14.73
N VAL A 390 10.61 19.50 15.05
CA VAL A 390 9.26 19.53 14.45
C VAL A 390 9.36 19.63 12.92
N GLY A 391 10.19 20.55 12.41
CA GLY A 391 10.42 20.71 10.98
C GLY A 391 11.05 19.48 10.31
N ALA A 392 11.92 18.75 11.01
CA ALA A 392 12.47 17.49 10.51
C ALA A 392 11.40 16.38 10.44
N ARG A 393 10.50 16.30 11.43
CA ARG A 393 9.36 15.35 11.41
C ARG A 393 8.36 15.65 10.30
N VAL A 394 8.08 16.93 10.02
CA VAL A 394 7.30 17.35 8.83
C VAL A 394 7.91 16.77 7.55
N ALA A 395 9.22 16.93 7.37
CA ALA A 395 9.91 16.41 6.18
C ALA A 395 9.91 14.87 6.11
N ALA A 396 9.94 14.18 7.25
CA ALA A 396 9.87 12.73 7.32
C ALA A 396 8.49 12.20 6.88
N TRP A 397 7.39 12.77 7.39
CA TRP A 397 6.04 12.39 6.96
C TRP A 397 5.77 12.75 5.49
N GLU A 398 6.33 13.84 4.99
CA GLU A 398 6.27 14.18 3.56
C GLU A 398 7.13 13.27 2.68
N HIS A 399 8.25 12.75 3.21
CA HIS A 399 9.01 11.71 2.54
C HIS A 399 8.18 10.44 2.42
N TYR A 400 7.57 9.98 3.52
CA TYR A 400 6.67 8.82 3.54
C TYR A 400 5.57 8.95 2.47
N ALA A 401 4.88 10.09 2.43
CA ALA A 401 3.81 10.36 1.47
C ALA A 401 4.25 10.24 0.00
N ARG A 402 5.47 10.70 -0.30
CA ARG A 402 6.06 10.60 -1.65
C ARG A 402 6.57 9.20 -1.98
N SER A 403 7.09 8.48 -0.99
CA SER A 403 7.62 7.13 -1.15
C SER A 403 6.49 6.10 -1.31
N TYR A 404 5.34 6.32 -0.68
CA TYR A 404 4.20 5.40 -0.68
C TYR A 404 2.86 6.13 -0.95
N PRO A 405 2.69 6.71 -2.16
CA PRO A 405 1.48 7.48 -2.49
C PRO A 405 0.20 6.63 -2.44
N ASP A 406 0.32 5.32 -2.61
CA ASP A 406 -0.76 4.33 -2.58
C ASP A 406 -1.00 3.69 -1.21
N SER A 407 -0.33 4.20 -0.17
CA SER A 407 -0.40 3.61 1.16
C SER A 407 -1.82 3.58 1.73
N ARG A 408 -2.24 2.43 2.26
CA ARG A 408 -3.48 2.32 3.04
C ARG A 408 -3.42 3.03 4.40
N LEU A 409 -2.25 3.53 4.79
CA LEU A 409 -2.00 4.32 6.00
C LEU A 409 -1.88 5.82 5.71
N ALA A 410 -2.13 6.24 4.46
CA ALA A 410 -1.95 7.62 4.02
C ALA A 410 -2.82 8.62 4.81
N ASP A 411 -4.04 8.24 5.21
CA ASP A 411 -4.92 9.12 5.99
C ASP A 411 -4.35 9.42 7.39
N GLU A 412 -3.77 8.42 8.07
CA GLU A 412 -3.09 8.61 9.36
C GLU A 412 -1.81 9.44 9.21
N ALA A 413 -0.99 9.12 8.20
CA ALA A 413 0.22 9.89 7.90
C ALA A 413 -0.10 11.36 7.56
N ARG A 414 -1.19 11.60 6.82
CA ARG A 414 -1.68 12.94 6.49
C ARG A 414 -2.05 13.73 7.74
N LEU A 415 -2.67 13.08 8.73
CA LEU A 415 -3.06 13.73 9.98
C LEU A 415 -1.82 14.22 10.75
N HIS A 416 -0.82 13.34 10.92
CA HIS A 416 0.45 13.69 11.55
C HIS A 416 1.16 14.85 10.84
N TYR A 417 1.30 14.76 9.51
CA TYR A 417 1.88 15.82 8.69
C TYR A 417 1.14 17.16 8.85
N THR A 418 -0.19 17.13 8.83
CA THR A 418 -1.03 18.34 8.93
C THR A 418 -0.82 19.04 10.28
N TRP A 419 -0.85 18.29 11.38
CA TRP A 419 -0.68 18.84 12.72
C TRP A 419 0.73 19.36 12.95
N LEU A 420 1.75 18.61 12.55
CA LEU A 420 3.15 19.03 12.65
C LEU A 420 3.43 20.28 11.82
N LEU A 421 2.98 20.33 10.56
CA LEU A 421 3.19 21.50 9.69
C LEU A 421 2.45 22.73 10.23
N SER A 422 1.23 22.55 10.75
CA SER A 422 0.49 23.63 11.41
C SER A 422 1.24 24.17 12.62
N ALA A 423 1.72 23.29 13.50
CA ALA A 423 2.50 23.67 14.68
C ALA A 423 3.85 24.30 14.30
N PHE A 424 4.49 23.81 13.24
CA PHE A 424 5.75 24.33 12.74
C PHE A 424 5.60 25.77 12.23
N LEU A 425 4.53 26.07 11.49
CA LEU A 425 4.29 27.41 10.93
C LEU A 425 3.66 28.39 11.92
N LEU A 426 2.74 27.95 12.78
CA LEU A 426 1.91 28.84 13.62
C LEU A 426 2.27 28.83 15.12
N GLY A 427 3.05 27.84 15.55
CA GLY A 427 3.28 27.53 16.96
C GLY A 427 2.06 26.87 17.58
N THR A 428 2.11 26.68 18.89
CA THR A 428 1.00 26.11 19.68
C THR A 428 0.43 27.15 20.64
N ASN A 429 -0.68 26.84 21.32
CA ASN A 429 -1.34 27.80 22.23
C ASN A 429 -0.43 28.27 23.37
N ASN A 430 0.30 27.34 23.98
CA ASN A 430 1.22 27.61 25.09
C ASN A 430 2.66 27.84 24.61
N THR A 431 2.92 27.77 23.30
CA THR A 431 4.21 28.14 22.70
C THR A 431 3.99 28.84 21.36
N PRO A 432 3.41 30.06 21.37
CA PRO A 432 3.15 30.79 20.14
C PRO A 432 4.46 31.30 19.54
N HIS A 433 4.52 31.35 18.21
CA HIS A 433 5.66 31.91 17.50
C HIS A 433 5.73 33.44 17.56
N ALA A 434 4.61 34.09 17.84
CA ALA A 434 4.54 35.52 18.13
C ALA A 434 4.69 35.80 19.63
N ARG A 435 5.24 36.97 19.98
CA ARG A 435 5.31 37.46 21.36
C ARG A 435 3.91 37.87 21.83
N TYR A 436 3.54 37.51 23.06
CA TYR A 436 2.21 37.83 23.60
C TYR A 436 1.97 39.35 23.71
N GLU A 437 3.01 40.13 24.03
CA GLU A 437 2.89 41.56 24.32
C GLU A 437 2.77 42.40 23.04
N THR A 438 3.46 41.99 21.98
CA THR A 438 3.60 42.80 20.75
C THR A 438 2.87 42.20 19.55
N GLY A 439 2.59 40.89 19.57
CA GLY A 439 2.09 40.14 18.42
C GLY A 439 3.13 39.94 17.32
N MET A 440 4.38 40.36 17.52
CA MET A 440 5.46 40.25 16.54
C MET A 440 6.08 38.86 16.55
N MET A 441 6.47 38.36 15.37
CA MET A 441 7.18 37.09 15.26
C MET A 441 8.51 37.12 16.02
N LYS A 442 8.82 35.99 16.67
CA LYS A 442 10.10 35.75 17.32
C LYS A 442 11.20 35.56 16.25
N PRO A 443 12.32 36.34 16.30
CA PRO A 443 13.39 36.22 15.30
C PRO A 443 14.00 34.82 15.21
N GLU A 444 14.07 34.09 16.33
CA GLU A 444 14.54 32.71 16.39
C GLU A 444 13.66 31.74 15.60
N VAL A 445 12.35 31.97 15.53
CA VAL A 445 11.44 31.15 14.72
C VAL A 445 11.70 31.38 13.24
N LEU A 446 11.83 32.65 12.82
CA LEU A 446 12.11 32.98 11.41
C LEU A 446 13.38 32.30 10.91
N ARG A 447 14.44 32.25 11.71
CA ARG A 447 15.69 31.55 11.35
C ARG A 447 15.48 30.05 11.11
N VAL A 448 14.69 29.38 11.97
CA VAL A 448 14.41 27.94 11.82
C VAL A 448 13.57 27.68 10.57
N LEU A 449 12.60 28.55 10.26
CA LEU A 449 11.81 28.47 9.04
C LEU A 449 12.67 28.66 7.78
N GLU A 450 13.54 29.67 7.77
CA GLU A 450 14.51 29.90 6.67
C GLU A 450 15.46 28.71 6.49
N GLU A 451 15.92 28.11 7.58
CA GLU A 451 16.75 26.91 7.54
C GLU A 451 16.01 25.71 6.94
N HIS A 452 14.74 25.51 7.28
CA HIS A 452 13.94 24.42 6.71
C HIS A 452 13.83 24.51 5.19
N VAL A 453 13.59 25.72 4.64
CA VAL A 453 13.55 25.95 3.18
C VAL A 453 14.89 25.58 2.53
N ARG A 454 16.00 25.88 3.20
CA ARG A 454 17.36 25.56 2.71
C ARG A 454 17.67 24.07 2.76
N VAL A 455 17.22 23.36 3.78
CA VAL A 455 17.54 21.94 4.01
C VAL A 455 16.63 21.00 3.21
N TYR A 456 15.36 21.37 2.99
CA TYR A 456 14.38 20.54 2.29
C TYR A 456 13.85 21.20 0.99
N PRO A 457 14.72 21.68 0.09
CA PRO A 457 14.29 22.42 -1.09
C PRO A 457 13.41 21.56 -2.01
N GLY A 458 12.44 22.20 -2.66
CA GLY A 458 11.56 21.53 -3.63
C GLY A 458 10.45 20.67 -3.02
N THR A 459 10.37 20.56 -1.70
CA THR A 459 9.26 19.93 -1.00
C THR A 459 8.04 20.85 -0.90
N ALA A 460 6.84 20.30 -0.73
CA ALA A 460 5.64 21.11 -0.58
C ALA A 460 5.62 21.83 0.78
N SER A 461 6.13 21.18 1.83
CA SER A 461 6.35 21.82 3.13
C SER A 461 7.29 23.03 3.02
N ALA A 462 8.44 22.91 2.35
CA ALA A 462 9.36 24.04 2.15
C ALA A 462 8.72 25.18 1.35
N LYS A 463 7.92 24.88 0.32
CA LYS A 463 7.18 25.90 -0.44
C LYS A 463 6.18 26.65 0.45
N ALA A 464 5.44 25.94 1.31
CA ALA A 464 4.52 26.55 2.26
C ALA A 464 5.28 27.43 3.28
N VAL A 465 6.42 26.97 3.78
CA VAL A 465 7.28 27.75 4.69
C VAL A 465 7.79 29.02 4.02
N GLU A 466 8.27 28.94 2.78
CA GLU A 466 8.74 30.10 2.01
C GLU A 466 7.62 31.15 1.84
N GLN A 467 6.41 30.70 1.51
CA GLN A 467 5.25 31.58 1.37
C GLN A 467 4.82 32.17 2.72
N ALA A 468 4.85 31.40 3.81
CA ALA A 468 4.56 31.87 5.16
C ALA A 468 5.55 32.96 5.60
N LEU A 469 6.85 32.78 5.33
CA LEU A 469 7.88 33.80 5.60
C LEU A 469 7.56 35.13 4.91
N ARG A 470 7.14 35.10 3.64
CA ARG A 470 6.72 36.33 2.92
C ARG A 470 5.51 36.99 3.56
N ILE A 471 4.53 36.19 4.03
CA ILE A 471 3.37 36.72 4.76
C ILE A 471 3.82 37.41 6.04
N TYR A 472 4.70 36.79 6.83
CA TYR A 472 5.21 37.40 8.07
C TYR A 472 6.03 38.66 7.80
N GLN A 473 6.81 38.73 6.73
CA GLN A 473 7.56 39.94 6.35
C GLN A 473 6.64 41.10 5.95
N GLN A 474 5.47 40.81 5.38
CA GLN A 474 4.48 41.81 4.96
C GLN A 474 3.60 42.32 6.12
N ASN A 475 3.67 41.71 7.30
CA ASN A 475 2.78 42.00 8.42
C ASN A 475 3.58 42.18 9.71
N GLU A 476 3.48 43.35 10.33
CA GLU A 476 4.17 43.64 11.60
C GLU A 476 3.75 42.70 12.74
N LYS A 477 2.48 42.23 12.72
CA LYS A 477 1.88 41.39 13.75
C LYS A 477 1.22 40.15 13.17
N VAL A 478 1.26 39.04 13.91
CA VAL A 478 0.56 37.78 13.59
C VAL A 478 -0.87 37.86 14.12
N THR A 479 -1.76 38.43 13.32
CA THR A 479 -3.20 38.51 13.60
C THR A 479 -3.94 37.23 13.16
N ASP A 480 -5.21 37.09 13.52
CA ASP A 480 -6.05 35.98 13.08
C ASP A 480 -6.18 35.90 11.55
N ALA A 481 -6.19 37.05 10.87
CA ALA A 481 -6.16 37.09 9.40
C ALA A 481 -4.84 36.54 8.84
N VAL A 482 -3.71 36.83 9.48
CA VAL A 482 -2.39 36.26 9.11
C VAL A 482 -2.38 34.75 9.36
N ARG A 483 -2.83 34.30 10.53
CA ARG A 483 -2.95 32.88 10.87
C ARG A 483 -3.81 32.13 9.86
N SER A 484 -4.95 32.70 9.48
CA SER A 484 -5.87 32.12 8.49
C SER A 484 -5.25 32.00 7.10
N ARG A 485 -4.43 32.97 6.68
CA ARG A 485 -3.70 32.91 5.40
C ARG A 485 -2.62 31.83 5.42
N VAL A 486 -1.89 31.70 6.53
CA VAL A 486 -0.86 30.67 6.68
C VAL A 486 -1.48 29.27 6.75
N MET A 487 -2.64 29.11 7.40
CA MET A 487 -3.33 27.82 7.45
C MET A 487 -3.73 27.31 6.05
N LYS A 488 -4.12 28.21 5.14
CA LYS A 488 -4.37 27.82 3.73
C LYS A 488 -3.13 27.22 3.04
N LEU A 489 -1.92 27.66 3.44
CA LEU A 489 -0.67 27.09 2.93
C LEU A 489 -0.45 25.66 3.44
N VAL A 490 -0.90 25.36 4.67
CA VAL A 490 -0.93 23.99 5.18
C VAL A 490 -1.84 23.13 4.31
N ASP A 491 -3.07 23.60 4.03
CA ASP A 491 -4.03 22.85 3.19
C ASP A 491 -3.51 22.63 1.75
N GLU A 492 -2.79 23.61 1.20
CA GLU A 492 -2.12 23.49 -0.10
C GLU A 492 -0.97 22.47 -0.07
N ALA A 493 -0.14 22.50 0.99
CA ALA A 493 0.94 21.54 1.15
C ALA A 493 0.42 20.12 1.35
N VAL A 494 -0.62 19.94 2.18
CA VAL A 494 -1.28 18.64 2.37
C VAL A 494 -1.80 18.10 1.05
N ARG A 495 -2.48 18.92 0.24
CA ARG A 495 -2.94 18.50 -1.09
C ARG A 495 -1.79 18.20 -2.05
N ALA A 496 -0.67 18.90 -1.96
CA ALA A 496 0.47 18.62 -2.83
C ALA A 496 1.22 17.34 -2.43
N SER A 497 1.27 17.00 -1.13
CA SER A 497 1.99 15.83 -0.62
C SER A 497 1.13 14.56 -0.59
N PHE A 498 -0.18 14.69 -0.38
CA PHE A 498 -1.12 13.57 -0.21
C PHE A 498 -2.33 13.59 -1.17
N GLY A 499 -2.46 14.63 -1.99
CA GLY A 499 -3.58 14.75 -2.94
C GLY A 499 -3.30 13.93 -4.20
N ARG A 500 -4.25 13.06 -4.52
CA ARG A 500 -4.46 12.50 -5.85
C ARG A 500 -5.72 13.13 -6.45
#